data_AF-A0A6H1ZLQ4-F1
#
_entry.id   AF-A0A6H1ZLQ4-F1
#
_cell.length_a   1.000
_cell.length_b   1.000
_cell.length_c   1.000
_cell.angle_alpha   90.00
_cell.angle_beta   90.00
_cell.angle_gamma   90.00
#
_symmetry.space_group_name_H-M   'P 1'
#
loop_
_entity.id
_entity.type
_entity.pdbx_description
1 polymer ?
#
loop_
_entity_poly.entity_id
_entity_poly.type
_entity_poly.pdbx_seq_one_letter_code
_entity_poly.pdbx_strand_id
1 'polypeptide(L)'
;MKIPLNKKYELEALLNNCVDDDEAILLERELGDNEIIDFNRKGNVIRFYLGKNGKQWGDDWNDIPYEHNAGRASDEFIKGYCDIAIDFDYEVEEICDNTDNSEYSKLDMVKRIVFALVIIKDKEYIFERKRIYFGDKIEDILKLNYVKLLERGDYTNG
;
A
#
# COMPACT_ATOMS: atom_id res chain seq x y z
N MET A 1 18.21 -8.72 -10.86
CA MET A 1 19.19 -7.65 -11.12
C MET A 1 18.88 -6.53 -10.13
N LYS A 2 19.77 -6.22 -9.17
CA LYS A 2 19.50 -5.21 -8.13
C LYS A 2 19.57 -3.81 -8.73
N ILE A 3 18.49 -3.03 -8.66
CA ILE A 3 18.55 -1.60 -8.93
C ILE A 3 18.97 -0.91 -7.61
N PRO A 4 20.10 -0.20 -7.57
CA PRO A 4 20.54 0.48 -6.35
C PRO A 4 19.64 1.67 -6.01
N LEU A 5 19.54 1.98 -4.71
CA LEU A 5 18.80 3.10 -4.10
C LEU A 5 19.07 4.50 -4.72
N ASN A 6 20.09 4.62 -5.57
CA ASN A 6 20.52 5.87 -6.19
C ASN A 6 19.71 6.28 -7.44
N LYS A 7 18.89 5.38 -8.00
CA LYS A 7 18.10 5.71 -9.20
C LYS A 7 17.00 6.74 -8.94
N LYS A 8 16.44 6.83 -7.74
CA LYS A 8 15.31 7.75 -7.45
C LYS A 8 15.70 9.23 -7.64
N TYR A 9 16.87 9.63 -7.17
CA TYR A 9 17.37 11.00 -7.33
C TYR A 9 17.83 11.30 -8.75
N GLU A 10 18.35 10.30 -9.47
CA GLU A 10 18.63 10.41 -10.91
C GLU A 10 17.33 10.53 -11.74
N LEU A 11 16.26 9.82 -11.34
CA LEU A 11 14.92 9.85 -11.96
C LEU A 11 14.20 11.17 -11.74
N GLU A 12 14.24 11.73 -10.53
CA GLU A 12 13.71 13.07 -10.22
C GLU A 12 14.51 14.17 -10.94
N ALA A 13 15.82 13.97 -11.17
CA ALA A 13 16.65 14.89 -11.95
C ALA A 13 16.37 14.81 -13.47
N LEU A 14 15.95 13.64 -13.99
CA LEU A 14 15.53 13.43 -15.38
C LEU A 14 14.16 14.09 -15.66
N LEU A 15 13.17 13.93 -14.76
CA LEU A 15 11.87 14.61 -14.83
C LEU A 15 11.99 16.14 -14.94
N ASN A 16 13.01 16.73 -14.31
CA ASN A 16 13.23 18.17 -14.27
C ASN A 16 14.03 18.72 -15.48
N ASN A 17 14.59 17.88 -16.36
CA ASN A 17 15.54 18.30 -17.42
C ASN A 17 15.17 17.89 -18.87
N CYS A 18 13.88 17.65 -19.20
CA CYS A 18 13.38 17.02 -20.44
C CYS A 18 13.74 15.52 -20.52
N VAL A 19 12.94 14.61 -21.10
CA VAL A 19 12.72 14.38 -22.56
C VAL A 19 11.46 13.51 -22.80
N ASP A 20 10.83 13.72 -23.97
CA ASP A 20 9.83 12.88 -24.68
C ASP A 20 8.58 12.36 -23.92
N ASP A 21 7.39 12.61 -24.51
CA ASP A 21 6.10 12.23 -23.94
C ASP A 21 6.02 10.71 -23.66
N ASP A 22 6.66 9.87 -24.48
CA ASP A 22 6.66 8.42 -24.33
C ASP A 22 7.48 7.93 -23.12
N GLU A 23 8.60 8.59 -22.79
CA GLU A 23 9.44 8.23 -21.64
C GLU A 23 8.77 8.69 -20.33
N ALA A 24 8.15 9.88 -20.34
CA ALA A 24 7.29 10.34 -19.24
C ALA A 24 6.07 9.42 -19.02
N ILE A 25 5.45 8.89 -20.08
CA ILE A 25 4.34 7.92 -19.99
C ILE A 25 4.81 6.56 -19.47
N LEU A 26 6.00 6.10 -19.88
CA LEU A 26 6.62 4.88 -19.32
C LEU A 26 6.96 5.07 -17.83
N LEU A 27 7.46 6.24 -17.45
CA LEU A 27 7.73 6.63 -16.06
C LEU A 27 6.46 6.78 -15.24
N GLU A 28 5.40 7.39 -15.76
CA GLU A 28 4.09 7.43 -15.13
C GLU A 28 3.45 6.04 -15.03
N ARG A 29 3.77 5.10 -15.93
CA ARG A 29 3.35 3.70 -15.80
C ARG A 29 4.16 2.97 -14.71
N GLU A 30 5.48 3.13 -14.69
CA GLU A 30 6.35 2.51 -13.67
C GLU A 30 6.13 3.13 -12.27
N LEU A 31 5.86 4.42 -12.17
CA LEU A 31 5.49 5.12 -10.93
C LEU A 31 3.99 4.97 -10.63
N GLY A 32 3.17 4.77 -11.65
CA GLY A 32 1.73 4.56 -11.59
C GLY A 32 1.34 3.27 -10.88
N ASP A 33 2.19 2.24 -10.99
CA ASP A 33 1.94 0.92 -10.42
C ASP A 33 2.51 0.76 -8.98
N ASN A 34 2.70 1.86 -8.26
CA ASN A 34 3.11 1.89 -6.84
C ASN A 34 1.95 2.18 -5.87
N GLU A 35 0.73 1.90 -6.29
CA GLU A 35 -0.45 2.03 -5.44
C GLU A 35 -0.57 0.82 -4.53
N ILE A 36 -1.04 1.05 -3.30
CA ILE A 36 -1.40 -0.04 -2.40
C ILE A 36 -2.60 -0.76 -3.00
N ILE A 37 -2.44 -2.03 -3.31
CA ILE A 37 -3.53 -2.85 -3.87
C ILE A 37 -3.97 -3.96 -2.92
N ASP A 38 -3.12 -4.30 -1.94
CA ASP A 38 -3.40 -5.26 -0.87
C ASP A 38 -2.39 -5.11 0.28
N PHE A 39 -2.59 -5.81 1.39
CA PHE A 39 -1.71 -5.75 2.55
C PHE A 39 -1.72 -7.02 3.41
N ASN A 40 -0.66 -7.19 4.21
CA ASN A 40 -0.64 -8.04 5.40
C ASN A 40 -0.12 -7.23 6.59
N ARG A 41 -0.63 -7.49 7.79
CA ARG A 41 -0.18 -6.84 9.04
C ARG A 41 0.27 -7.87 10.07
N LYS A 42 1.31 -7.52 10.83
CA LYS A 42 1.78 -8.23 12.04
C LYS A 42 2.17 -7.21 13.10
N GLY A 43 1.23 -6.88 14.00
CA GLY A 43 1.40 -5.75 14.93
C GLY A 43 1.63 -4.45 14.16
N ASN A 44 2.69 -3.71 14.51
CA ASN A 44 3.05 -2.45 13.85
C ASN A 44 3.86 -2.62 12.55
N VAL A 45 4.04 -3.84 12.07
CA VAL A 45 4.71 -4.11 10.79
C VAL A 45 3.66 -4.43 9.73
N ILE A 46 3.74 -3.73 8.59
CA ILE A 46 2.80 -3.86 7.48
C ILE A 46 3.60 -4.17 6.22
N ARG A 47 3.18 -5.20 5.48
CA ARG A 47 3.55 -5.41 4.09
C ARG A 47 2.45 -4.84 3.21
N PHE A 48 2.78 -3.86 2.38
CA PHE A 48 1.91 -3.44 1.28
C PHE A 48 2.31 -4.14 0.00
N TYR A 49 1.33 -4.68 -0.72
CA TYR A 49 1.51 -5.10 -2.10
C TYR A 49 1.19 -3.94 -3.02
N LEU A 50 2.07 -3.74 -3.99
CA LEU A 50 2.05 -2.60 -4.88
C LEU A 50 1.62 -3.03 -6.28
N GLY A 51 0.78 -2.20 -6.90
CA GLY A 51 0.32 -2.36 -8.27
C GLY A 51 -0.55 -1.19 -8.67
N LYS A 52 -1.52 -1.45 -9.55
CA LYS A 52 -2.53 -0.47 -9.96
C LYS A 52 -3.88 -0.83 -9.39
N ASN A 53 -4.49 0.07 -8.62
CA ASN A 53 -5.80 -0.16 -8.03
C ASN A 53 -6.93 -0.08 -9.07
N GLY A 54 -8.00 -0.85 -8.84
CA GLY A 54 -9.28 -0.78 -9.54
C GLY A 54 -9.62 -2.02 -10.36
N LYS A 55 -8.65 -2.88 -10.66
CA LYS A 55 -8.87 -4.14 -11.40
C LYS A 55 -8.32 -5.37 -10.72
N GLN A 56 -7.60 -5.20 -9.62
CA GLN A 56 -7.04 -6.32 -8.89
C GLN A 56 -8.14 -7.18 -8.26
N TRP A 57 -7.86 -8.46 -8.13
CA TRP A 57 -8.72 -9.44 -7.51
C TRP A 57 -7.88 -10.48 -6.78
N GLY A 58 -8.54 -11.26 -5.92
CA GLY A 58 -7.98 -12.44 -5.26
C GLY A 58 -9.11 -13.38 -4.86
N ASP A 59 -8.75 -14.49 -4.23
CA ASP A 59 -9.72 -15.50 -3.79
C ASP A 59 -10.75 -14.89 -2.83
N ASP A 60 -12.03 -15.08 -3.11
CA ASP A 60 -13.18 -14.60 -2.30
C ASP A 60 -13.19 -13.09 -1.96
N TRP A 61 -12.66 -12.23 -2.83
CA TRP A 61 -12.61 -10.77 -2.61
C TRP A 61 -13.98 -10.07 -2.56
N ASN A 62 -15.04 -10.70 -3.04
CA ASN A 62 -16.42 -10.22 -2.95
C ASN A 62 -17.15 -10.70 -1.69
N ASP A 63 -16.56 -11.59 -0.90
CA ASP A 63 -17.20 -12.16 0.27
C ASP A 63 -17.03 -11.26 1.49
N ILE A 64 -17.99 -11.38 2.41
CA ILE A 64 -18.05 -10.65 3.66
C ILE A 64 -18.19 -11.71 4.77
N PRO A 65 -17.40 -11.66 5.86
CA PRO A 65 -16.30 -10.72 6.11
C PRO A 65 -15.05 -11.01 5.27
N TYR A 66 -14.29 -9.98 4.91
CA TYR A 66 -13.04 -10.19 4.17
C TYR A 66 -11.99 -10.94 4.99
N GLU A 67 -11.91 -10.72 6.30
CA GLU A 67 -10.82 -11.20 7.15
C GLU A 67 -10.79 -12.72 7.36
N HIS A 68 -11.85 -13.42 6.97
CA HIS A 68 -11.95 -14.87 7.08
C HIS A 68 -11.91 -15.59 5.73
N ASN A 69 -12.33 -14.90 4.67
CA ASN A 69 -12.56 -15.50 3.37
C ASN A 69 -11.55 -15.01 2.34
N ALA A 70 -11.24 -13.71 2.35
CA ALA A 70 -10.48 -13.12 1.27
C ALA A 70 -8.99 -13.48 1.36
N GLY A 71 -8.49 -14.12 0.30
CA GLY A 71 -7.08 -14.33 0.08
C GLY A 71 -6.33 -13.05 -0.26
N ARG A 72 -5.02 -13.17 -0.47
CA ARG A 72 -4.21 -12.09 -1.04
C ARG A 72 -4.63 -11.83 -2.50
N ALA A 73 -4.38 -10.62 -3.00
CA ALA A 73 -4.41 -10.31 -4.43
C ALA A 73 -3.58 -11.33 -5.24
N SER A 74 -4.08 -11.71 -6.41
CA SER A 74 -3.39 -12.60 -7.34
C SER A 74 -2.09 -11.97 -7.84
N ASP A 75 -1.06 -12.81 -8.01
CA ASP A 75 0.31 -12.42 -8.36
C ASP A 75 0.41 -11.56 -9.63
N GLU A 76 -0.47 -11.77 -10.61
CA GLU A 76 -0.53 -10.97 -11.85
C GLU A 76 -0.75 -9.45 -11.63
N PHE A 77 -1.42 -9.10 -10.54
CA PHE A 77 -1.69 -7.70 -10.17
C PHE A 77 -0.56 -7.08 -9.35
N ILE A 78 0.25 -7.90 -8.69
CA ILE A 78 1.33 -7.46 -7.81
C ILE A 78 2.57 -7.16 -8.66
N LYS A 79 3.06 -5.92 -8.59
CA LYS A 79 4.30 -5.47 -9.23
C LYS A 79 5.47 -5.40 -8.25
N GLY A 80 5.17 -5.24 -6.96
CA GLY A 80 6.16 -5.20 -5.91
C GLY A 80 5.54 -5.25 -4.53
N TYR A 81 6.37 -5.07 -3.54
CA TYR A 81 5.94 -4.93 -2.15
C TYR A 81 6.81 -3.91 -1.41
N CYS A 82 6.25 -3.39 -0.33
CA CYS A 82 6.91 -2.48 0.60
C CYS A 82 6.58 -2.90 2.03
N ASP A 83 7.61 -3.29 2.77
CA ASP A 83 7.50 -3.60 4.20
C ASP A 83 7.86 -2.36 4.99
N ILE A 84 6.96 -1.95 5.88
CA ILE A 84 7.15 -0.80 6.75
C ILE A 84 6.93 -1.18 8.21
N ALA A 85 7.59 -0.44 9.10
CA ALA A 85 7.28 -0.40 10.52
C ALA A 85 6.66 0.95 10.87
N ILE A 86 5.63 0.90 11.70
CA ILE A 86 5.05 2.07 12.35
C ILE A 86 5.69 2.23 13.73
N ASP A 87 6.05 3.47 14.09
CA ASP A 87 6.64 3.76 15.40
C ASP A 87 5.75 3.29 16.57
N PHE A 88 6.38 2.96 17.69
CA PHE A 88 5.72 2.32 18.84
C PHE A 88 4.67 3.19 19.54
N ASP A 89 4.77 4.52 19.38
CA ASP A 89 3.81 5.52 19.90
C ASP A 89 2.48 5.55 19.11
N TYR A 90 2.33 4.67 18.10
CA TYR A 90 1.18 4.60 17.23
C TYR A 90 0.62 3.18 17.21
N GLU A 91 -0.70 3.12 17.06
CA GLU A 91 -1.46 1.90 16.86
C GLU A 91 -1.82 1.78 15.38
N VAL A 92 -1.84 0.54 14.89
CA VAL A 92 -2.31 0.21 13.54
C VAL A 92 -3.53 -0.67 13.71
N GLU A 93 -4.68 -0.23 13.22
CA GLU A 93 -5.92 -1.00 13.28
C GLU A 93 -6.41 -1.36 11.87
N GLU A 94 -6.93 -2.57 11.75
CA GLU A 94 -7.80 -3.00 10.66
C GLU A 94 -9.27 -2.72 11.01
N ILE A 95 -10.14 -2.70 9.99
CA ILE A 95 -11.58 -2.51 10.23
C ILE A 95 -12.13 -3.61 11.15
N CYS A 96 -11.61 -4.83 11.03
CA CYS A 96 -12.08 -6.00 11.77
C CYS A 96 -11.59 -6.07 13.23
N ASP A 97 -10.58 -5.29 13.64
CA ASP A 97 -9.91 -5.47 14.94
C ASP A 97 -10.84 -5.27 16.16
N ASN A 98 -11.92 -4.53 15.99
CA ASN A 98 -12.87 -4.20 17.05
C ASN A 98 -14.28 -4.76 16.76
N THR A 99 -14.38 -5.79 15.93
CA THR A 99 -15.65 -6.42 15.53
C THR A 99 -15.52 -7.94 15.51
N ASP A 100 -16.63 -8.66 15.77
CA ASP A 100 -16.64 -10.12 15.61
C ASP A 100 -16.48 -10.54 14.14
N ASN A 101 -17.10 -9.79 13.22
CA ASN A 101 -16.95 -9.90 11.78
C ASN A 101 -17.18 -8.52 11.15
N SER A 102 -16.31 -8.11 10.24
CA SER A 102 -16.47 -6.88 9.47
C SER A 102 -17.60 -7.05 8.44
N GLU A 103 -18.30 -5.95 8.15
CA GLU A 103 -19.36 -5.92 7.13
C GLU A 103 -18.81 -5.64 5.71
N TYR A 104 -17.50 -5.76 5.52
CA TYR A 104 -16.81 -5.30 4.31
C TYR A 104 -16.11 -6.43 3.57
N SER A 105 -16.07 -6.31 2.25
CA SER A 105 -15.30 -7.15 1.34
C SER A 105 -14.00 -6.45 0.90
N LYS A 106 -13.04 -7.18 0.33
CA LYS A 106 -11.88 -6.55 -0.33
C LYS A 106 -12.31 -5.73 -1.54
N LEU A 107 -13.41 -6.08 -2.22
CA LEU A 107 -13.98 -5.28 -3.30
C LEU A 107 -14.44 -3.89 -2.83
N ASP A 108 -14.91 -3.76 -1.59
CA ASP A 108 -15.24 -2.45 -1.01
C ASP A 108 -13.98 -1.61 -0.78
N MET A 109 -12.85 -2.24 -0.42
CA MET A 109 -11.54 -1.57 -0.34
C MET A 109 -11.07 -1.12 -1.73
N VAL A 110 -11.19 -1.95 -2.77
CA VAL A 110 -10.85 -1.60 -4.17
C VAL A 110 -11.63 -0.38 -4.65
N LYS A 111 -12.93 -0.35 -4.35
CA LYS A 111 -13.84 0.77 -4.65
C LYS A 111 -13.62 1.99 -3.75
N ARG A 112 -12.73 1.90 -2.76
CA ARG A 112 -12.45 2.91 -1.75
C ARG A 112 -13.68 3.32 -0.92
N ILE A 113 -14.64 2.41 -0.78
CA ILE A 113 -15.81 2.58 0.09
C ILE A 113 -15.35 2.55 1.56
N VAL A 114 -14.38 1.69 1.87
CA VAL A 114 -13.77 1.56 3.19
C VAL A 114 -12.24 1.63 3.09
N PHE A 115 -11.58 2.08 4.17
CA PHE A 115 -10.12 2.10 4.26
C PHE A 115 -9.59 0.70 4.59
N ALA A 116 -8.38 0.38 4.17
CA ALA A 116 -7.73 -0.90 4.48
C ALA A 116 -7.21 -0.92 5.93
N LEU A 117 -6.53 0.16 6.33
CA LEU A 117 -5.89 0.31 7.63
C LEU A 117 -6.05 1.74 8.15
N VAL A 118 -6.03 1.92 9.46
CA VAL A 118 -5.86 3.22 10.10
C VAL A 118 -4.66 3.20 11.03
N ILE A 119 -3.83 4.23 10.95
CA ILE A 119 -2.75 4.49 11.89
C ILE A 119 -3.21 5.59 12.84
N ILE A 120 -3.19 5.32 14.13
CA ILE A 120 -3.70 6.19 15.18
C ILE A 120 -2.54 6.54 16.11
N LYS A 121 -2.38 7.82 16.42
CA LYS A 121 -1.49 8.24 17.49
C LYS A 121 -2.28 8.21 18.80
N ASP A 122 -1.95 7.28 19.69
CA ASP A 122 -2.56 7.29 21.01
C ASP A 122 -1.77 8.23 21.94
N LYS A 123 -2.24 9.48 22.04
CA LYS A 123 -1.88 10.38 23.13
C LYS A 123 -3.16 11.01 23.65
N GLU A 124 -3.32 11.02 24.99
CA GLU A 124 -4.51 11.43 25.77
C GLU A 124 -5.27 12.68 25.28
N TYR A 125 -4.65 13.54 24.44
CA TYR A 125 -5.21 14.81 23.98
C TYR A 125 -4.98 15.14 22.50
N ILE A 126 -4.39 14.26 21.67
CA ILE A 126 -4.16 14.50 20.24
C ILE A 126 -4.66 13.31 19.43
N PHE A 127 -5.79 13.47 18.74
CA PHE A 127 -6.32 12.46 17.84
C PHE A 127 -5.78 12.65 16.42
N GLU A 128 -4.56 12.19 16.18
CA GLU A 128 -4.00 12.08 14.82
C GLU A 128 -4.39 10.71 14.24
N ARG A 129 -5.09 10.70 13.10
CA ARG A 129 -5.47 9.47 12.40
C ARG A 129 -5.11 9.56 10.93
N LYS A 130 -4.44 8.53 10.41
CA LYS A 130 -4.18 8.37 8.98
C LYS A 130 -4.86 7.10 8.49
N ARG A 131 -5.94 7.28 7.71
CA ARG A 131 -6.54 6.19 6.95
C ARG A 131 -5.72 5.91 5.69
N ILE A 132 -5.54 4.64 5.39
CA ILE A 132 -4.85 4.15 4.21
C ILE A 132 -5.88 3.38 3.38
N TYR A 133 -6.03 3.76 2.12
CA TYR A 133 -6.96 3.16 1.18
C TYR A 133 -6.21 2.40 0.08
N PHE A 134 -6.85 1.42 -0.54
CA PHE A 134 -6.34 0.90 -1.80
C PHE A 134 -6.33 2.01 -2.86
N GLY A 135 -5.28 2.09 -3.65
CA GLY A 135 -5.01 3.20 -4.56
C GLY A 135 -4.13 4.32 -3.96
N ASP A 136 -3.92 4.36 -2.64
CA ASP A 136 -2.98 5.33 -2.07
C ASP A 136 -1.55 4.98 -2.51
N LYS A 137 -0.74 6.00 -2.85
CA LYS A 137 0.65 5.82 -3.28
C LYS A 137 1.53 5.52 -2.08
N ILE A 138 2.38 4.49 -2.19
CA ILE A 138 3.30 4.13 -1.11
C ILE A 138 4.26 5.27 -0.75
N GLU A 139 4.63 6.09 -1.73
CA GLU A 139 5.50 7.26 -1.54
C GLU A 139 4.89 8.28 -0.58
N ASP A 140 3.57 8.41 -0.53
CA ASP A 140 2.90 9.33 0.40
C ASP A 140 2.84 8.76 1.81
N ILE A 141 2.76 7.44 1.95
CA ILE A 141 2.85 6.77 3.25
C ILE A 141 4.26 6.87 3.82
N LEU A 142 5.29 6.71 2.98
CA LEU A 142 6.70 6.79 3.38
C LEU A 142 7.15 8.22 3.77
N LYS A 143 6.38 9.26 3.46
CA LYS A 143 6.65 10.64 3.92
C LYS A 143 6.24 10.88 5.37
N LEU A 144 5.44 9.99 5.96
CA LEU A 144 4.99 10.12 7.34
C LEU A 144 6.18 9.93 8.29
N ASN A 145 6.37 10.85 9.22
CA ASN A 145 7.53 10.88 10.11
C ASN A 145 7.58 9.71 11.12
N TYR A 146 6.48 8.98 11.28
CA TYR A 146 6.34 7.80 12.13
C TYR A 146 6.37 6.47 11.34
N VAL A 147 6.71 6.51 10.06
CA VAL A 147 6.85 5.35 9.19
C VAL A 147 8.33 5.10 8.89
N LYS A 148 8.77 3.86 9.02
CA LYS A 148 10.11 3.41 8.65
C LYS A 148 10.03 2.35 7.57
N LEU A 149 10.72 2.58 6.46
CA LEU A 149 10.92 1.56 5.44
C LEU A 149 11.82 0.45 5.98
N LEU A 150 11.35 -0.79 5.92
CA LEU A 150 12.14 -1.98 6.24
C LEU A 150 12.71 -2.62 4.97
N GLU A 151 11.85 -2.86 3.98
CA GLU A 151 12.21 -3.51 2.72
C GLU A 151 11.31 -3.00 1.57
N ARG A 152 11.86 -2.92 0.37
CA ARG A 152 11.10 -2.73 -0.87
C ARG A 152 11.67 -3.67 -1.92
N GLY A 153 10.80 -4.38 -2.62
CA GLY A 153 11.20 -5.34 -3.64
C GLY A 153 10.22 -5.40 -4.81
N ASP A 154 10.75 -5.77 -5.96
CA ASP A 154 9.95 -6.08 -7.15
C ASP A 154 9.36 -7.48 -7.01
N TYR A 155 8.14 -7.67 -7.51
CA TYR A 155 7.50 -8.97 -7.56
C TYR A 155 7.83 -9.63 -8.90
N THR A 156 8.84 -10.49 -8.90
CA THR A 156 9.13 -11.33 -10.06
C THR A 156 8.28 -12.59 -9.96
N ASN A 157 7.29 -12.74 -10.86
CA ASN A 157 6.61 -14.02 -11.02
C ASN A 157 7.66 -15.11 -11.27
N GLY A 158 7.71 -16.09 -10.37
CA GLY A 158 8.56 -17.27 -10.50
C GLY A 158 8.11 -18.18 -11.64
#